data_AF-A0A829QK74-F1
#
_entry.id   AF-A0A829QK74-F1
#
_cell.length_a   1.000
_cell.length_b   1.000
_cell.length_c   1.000
_cell.angle_alpha   90.00
_cell.angle_beta   90.00
_cell.angle_gamma   90.00
#
_symmetry.space_group_name_H-M   'P 1'
#
loop_
_entity.id
_entity.type
_entity.pdbx_description
1 polymer ?
#
loop_
_entity_poly.entity_id
_entity_poly.type
_entity_poly.pdbx_seq_one_letter_code
_entity_poly.pdbx_strand_id
1 'polypeptide(L)'
;MAHSVAVLRQTTDLTQQLADEMHNTVVTMEDMQQVTQDMNEKVSNLDDFMRPLRNYFYWEPHCFDIPVCQSFRSLFDMLDSIDKLAADIKDAVGSLEVVDRLLPQMVALLKLTANDQEALQALIVNTYGQTNLQATATDQTFDDMINVGNDFDASRSDDFFYIPHEAFDNEDIKTGMTLMMSPDGKAARFIVTHMGNAMGPEGIEHVNDFPDAITTALKETSLAGAQVYIGGAGSNNKDIKQYAASDLLIAAIAAFTLIFLIMMVITRSLVAPFVIIGTVAFSFAGAFGLSVLIWQHLVGLPLHWLILPLTFIILVAVGSDYNLLLIARLKEETDAGLNTGLIRALGSTGGVVTSAGLVFAFTMLAMLASDLRTIGQVGTTVCIGLLLDTLIVRSFIVPALVRLLGTWFWWPTRVLARPRREPVRS
;
A
#
# COMPACT_ATOMS: atom_id res chain seq x y z
N MET A 1 48.11 -5.83 -21.74
CA MET A 1 48.61 -6.48 -22.97
C MET A 1 49.40 -5.53 -23.85
N ALA A 2 48.91 -4.31 -24.15
CA ALA A 2 49.66 -3.31 -24.93
C ALA A 2 51.10 -3.06 -24.45
N HIS A 3 51.31 -2.95 -23.13
CA HIS A 3 52.65 -2.84 -22.54
C HIS A 3 53.54 -4.07 -22.81
N SER A 4 52.96 -5.28 -22.81
CA SER A 4 53.70 -6.52 -23.05
C SER A 4 54.21 -6.61 -24.49
N VAL A 5 53.37 -6.24 -25.46
CA VAL A 5 53.73 -6.19 -26.89
C VAL A 5 54.82 -5.14 -27.13
N ALA A 6 54.71 -3.97 -26.49
CA ALA A 6 55.71 -2.90 -26.60
C ALA A 6 57.08 -3.35 -26.06
N VAL A 7 57.11 -4.01 -24.89
CA VAL A 7 58.35 -4.56 -24.31
C VAL A 7 58.95 -5.61 -25.24
N LEU A 8 58.16 -6.57 -25.73
CA LEU A 8 58.66 -7.63 -26.63
C LEU A 8 59.27 -7.08 -27.93
N ARG A 9 58.67 -6.04 -28.53
CA ARG A 9 59.25 -5.38 -29.71
C ARG A 9 60.57 -4.70 -29.39
N GLN A 10 60.67 -4.05 -28.23
CA GLN A 10 61.91 -3.43 -27.78
C GLN A 10 63.02 -4.47 -27.53
N THR A 11 62.70 -5.61 -26.89
CA THR A 11 63.67 -6.70 -26.70
C THR A 11 64.12 -7.30 -28.03
N THR A 12 63.21 -7.42 -28.98
CA THR A 12 63.51 -7.94 -30.32
C THR A 12 64.47 -7.03 -31.08
N ASP A 13 64.26 -5.70 -31.01
CA ASP A 13 65.12 -4.71 -31.65
C ASP A 13 66.54 -4.71 -31.06
N LEU A 14 66.64 -4.74 -29.72
CA LEU A 14 67.94 -4.85 -29.04
C LEU A 14 68.67 -6.16 -29.36
N THR A 15 67.94 -7.27 -29.48
CA THR A 15 68.53 -8.58 -29.80
C THR A 15 68.96 -8.66 -31.26
N GLN A 16 68.26 -7.97 -32.18
CA GLN A 16 68.67 -7.81 -33.57
C GLN A 16 69.98 -7.02 -33.65
N GLN A 17 70.07 -5.89 -32.96
CA GLN A 17 71.31 -5.10 -32.91
C GLN A 17 72.48 -5.92 -32.35
N LEU A 18 72.24 -6.73 -31.32
CA LEU A 18 73.24 -7.65 -30.77
C LEU A 18 73.67 -8.71 -31.80
N ALA A 19 72.72 -9.28 -32.55
CA ALA A 19 73.02 -10.26 -33.59
C ALA A 19 73.87 -9.65 -34.71
N ASP A 20 73.51 -8.45 -35.17
CA ASP A 20 74.22 -7.75 -36.25
C ASP A 20 75.67 -7.40 -35.82
N GLU A 21 75.86 -6.93 -34.58
CA GLU A 21 77.19 -6.62 -34.04
C GLU A 21 78.03 -7.89 -33.79
N MET A 22 77.38 -8.97 -33.34
CA MET A 22 78.04 -10.27 -33.17
C MET A 22 78.53 -10.81 -34.52
N HIS A 23 77.73 -10.69 -35.58
CA HIS A 23 78.11 -11.08 -36.93
C HIS A 23 79.35 -10.32 -37.40
N ASN A 24 79.36 -8.99 -37.24
CA ASN A 24 80.53 -8.17 -37.55
C ASN A 24 81.76 -8.60 -36.74
N THR A 25 81.58 -8.96 -35.47
CA THR A 25 82.66 -9.45 -34.60
C THR A 25 83.22 -10.78 -35.09
N VAL A 26 82.37 -11.72 -35.53
CA VAL A 26 82.80 -13.01 -36.10
C VAL A 26 83.59 -12.78 -37.38
N VAL A 27 83.09 -11.96 -38.30
CA VAL A 27 83.80 -11.64 -39.56
C VAL A 27 85.19 -11.05 -39.27
N THR A 28 85.28 -10.14 -38.29
CA THR A 28 86.58 -9.55 -37.89
C THR A 28 87.52 -10.59 -37.27
N MET A 29 86.98 -11.56 -36.53
CA MET A 29 87.76 -12.65 -35.94
C MET A 29 88.18 -13.71 -36.97
N GLU A 30 87.36 -13.98 -37.98
CA GLU A 30 87.72 -14.80 -39.14
C GLU A 30 88.89 -14.17 -39.92
N ASP A 31 88.84 -12.87 -40.18
CA ASP A 31 89.95 -12.12 -40.79
C ASP A 31 91.23 -12.24 -39.92
N MET A 32 91.09 -12.07 -38.60
CA MET A 32 92.21 -12.21 -37.66
C MET A 32 92.78 -13.64 -37.63
N GLN A 33 91.92 -14.65 -37.72
CA GLN A 33 92.32 -16.05 -37.83
C GLN A 33 93.11 -16.27 -39.11
N GLN A 34 92.62 -15.77 -40.25
CA GLN A 34 93.30 -15.92 -41.54
C GLN A 34 94.69 -15.28 -41.53
N VAL A 35 94.82 -14.09 -40.97
CA VAL A 35 96.11 -13.40 -40.81
C VAL A 35 97.03 -14.17 -39.84
N THR A 36 96.48 -14.70 -38.74
CA THR A 36 97.27 -15.48 -37.78
C THR A 36 97.74 -16.81 -38.36
N GLN A 37 96.91 -17.47 -39.17
CA GLN A 37 97.30 -18.69 -39.89
C GLN A 37 98.39 -18.42 -40.93
N ASP A 38 98.26 -17.37 -41.74
CA ASP A 38 99.31 -16.97 -42.69
C ASP A 38 100.63 -16.63 -41.97
N MET A 39 100.55 -15.95 -40.82
CA MET A 39 101.71 -15.69 -39.97
C MET A 39 102.31 -16.98 -39.42
N ASN A 40 101.48 -17.91 -38.93
CA ASN A 40 101.93 -19.19 -38.39
C ASN A 40 102.58 -20.06 -39.47
N GLU A 41 102.03 -20.11 -40.68
CA GLU A 41 102.64 -20.82 -41.81
C GLU A 41 104.01 -20.26 -42.17
N LYS A 42 104.16 -18.92 -42.20
CA LYS A 42 105.46 -18.28 -42.43
C LYS A 42 106.47 -18.56 -41.32
N VAL A 43 106.01 -18.55 -40.06
CA VAL A 43 106.83 -18.89 -38.90
C VAL A 43 107.23 -20.37 -38.90
N SER A 44 106.31 -21.27 -39.22
CA SER A 44 106.56 -22.72 -39.32
C SER A 44 107.59 -23.03 -40.42
N ASN A 45 107.48 -22.38 -41.58
CA ASN A 45 108.49 -22.49 -42.65
C ASN A 45 109.88 -21.99 -42.19
N LEU A 46 109.93 -20.92 -41.38
CA LEU A 46 111.17 -20.42 -40.80
C LEU A 46 111.73 -21.38 -39.74
N ASP A 47 110.90 -21.94 -38.87
CA ASP A 47 111.31 -22.94 -37.88
C ASP A 47 111.87 -24.20 -38.57
N ASP A 48 111.21 -24.68 -39.62
CA ASP A 48 111.68 -25.83 -40.41
C ASP A 48 113.03 -25.56 -41.08
N PHE A 49 113.27 -24.34 -41.58
CA PHE A 49 114.59 -23.94 -42.09
C PHE A 49 115.66 -23.90 -40.98
N MET A 50 115.31 -23.42 -39.79
CA MET A 50 116.21 -23.28 -38.64
C MET A 50 116.35 -24.56 -37.82
N ARG A 51 115.60 -25.61 -38.13
CA ARG A 51 115.57 -26.91 -37.44
C ARG A 51 116.94 -27.56 -37.23
N PRO A 52 117.90 -27.52 -38.18
CA PRO A 52 119.26 -28.04 -37.95
C PRO A 52 120.01 -27.25 -36.86
N LEU A 53 119.81 -25.93 -36.82
CA LEU A 53 120.39 -25.03 -35.82
C LEU A 53 119.76 -25.27 -34.44
N ARG A 54 118.43 -25.43 -34.40
CA ARG A 54 117.66 -25.76 -33.18
C ARG A 54 118.16 -27.08 -32.56
N ASN A 55 118.33 -28.13 -33.36
CA ASN A 55 118.83 -29.42 -32.87
C ASN A 55 120.24 -29.34 -32.27
N TYR A 56 121.12 -28.48 -32.82
CA TYR A 56 122.44 -28.25 -32.25
C TYR A 56 122.36 -27.63 -30.84
N PHE A 57 121.53 -26.59 -30.67
CA PHE A 57 121.37 -25.93 -29.36
C PHE A 57 120.65 -26.78 -28.31
N TYR A 58 119.77 -27.71 -28.70
CA TYR A 58 119.09 -28.62 -27.77
C TYR A 58 119.95 -29.84 -27.35
N TRP A 59 120.97 -30.19 -28.12
CA TRP A 59 121.82 -31.37 -27.85
C TRP A 59 122.95 -31.08 -26.83
N GLU A 60 123.35 -29.83 -26.65
CA GLU A 60 124.46 -29.45 -25.76
C GLU A 60 124.02 -29.39 -24.28
N PRO A 61 124.59 -30.20 -23.36
CA PRO A 61 124.11 -30.32 -21.98
C PRO A 61 124.24 -29.05 -21.12
N HIS A 62 125.15 -28.13 -21.47
CA HIS A 62 125.47 -26.92 -20.68
C HIS A 62 124.88 -25.62 -21.26
N CYS A 63 123.92 -25.71 -22.19
CA CYS A 63 123.32 -24.55 -22.85
C CYS A 63 122.62 -23.55 -21.88
N PHE A 64 122.24 -23.99 -20.67
CA PHE A 64 121.62 -23.13 -19.65
C PHE A 64 122.58 -22.12 -19.02
N ASP A 65 123.89 -22.39 -19.01
CA ASP A 65 124.89 -21.51 -18.37
C ASP A 65 125.49 -20.48 -19.35
N ILE A 66 125.12 -20.52 -20.64
CA ILE A 66 125.59 -19.62 -21.69
C ILE A 66 124.45 -18.66 -22.09
N PRO A 67 124.57 -17.35 -21.79
CA PRO A 67 123.48 -16.38 -22.00
C PRO A 67 122.92 -16.35 -23.42
N VAL A 68 123.80 -16.51 -24.42
CA VAL A 68 123.41 -16.53 -25.84
C VAL A 68 122.59 -17.78 -26.18
N CYS A 69 122.96 -18.95 -25.65
CA CYS A 69 122.29 -20.21 -25.94
C CYS A 69 120.86 -20.23 -25.36
N GLN A 70 120.68 -19.75 -24.13
CA GLN A 70 119.36 -19.58 -23.51
C GLN A 70 118.46 -18.61 -24.28
N SER A 71 119.01 -17.51 -24.79
CA SER A 71 118.23 -16.52 -25.56
C SER A 71 117.70 -17.08 -26.87
N PHE A 72 118.48 -17.90 -27.57
CA PHE A 72 118.02 -18.60 -28.77
C PHE A 72 116.98 -19.67 -28.44
N ARG A 73 117.14 -20.39 -27.33
CA ARG A 73 116.15 -21.37 -26.87
C ARG A 73 114.81 -20.74 -26.52
N SER A 74 114.79 -19.63 -25.77
CA SER A 74 113.52 -18.92 -25.48
C SER A 74 112.86 -18.34 -26.72
N LEU A 75 113.66 -17.97 -27.74
CA LEU A 75 113.16 -17.51 -29.02
C LEU A 75 112.44 -18.64 -29.76
N PHE A 76 112.99 -19.86 -29.76
CA PHE A 76 112.28 -21.04 -30.29
C PHE A 76 111.05 -21.44 -29.46
N ASP A 77 111.11 -21.38 -28.12
CA ASP A 77 109.93 -21.63 -27.26
C ASP A 77 108.81 -20.59 -27.49
N MET A 78 109.17 -19.35 -27.86
CA MET A 78 108.21 -18.32 -28.28
C MET A 78 107.56 -18.66 -29.63
N LEU A 79 108.30 -19.25 -30.58
CA LEU A 79 107.73 -19.71 -31.85
C LEU A 79 106.73 -20.85 -31.64
N ASP A 80 107.03 -21.82 -30.77
CA ASP A 80 106.11 -22.90 -30.40
C ASP A 80 104.81 -22.38 -29.73
N SER A 81 104.84 -21.15 -29.16
CA SER A 81 103.66 -20.51 -28.56
C SER A 81 102.74 -19.86 -29.61
N ILE A 82 103.24 -19.57 -30.82
CA ILE A 82 102.46 -19.01 -31.93
C ILE A 82 101.53 -20.08 -32.51
N ASP A 83 101.96 -21.35 -32.56
CA ASP A 83 101.11 -22.47 -32.96
C ASP A 83 99.88 -22.63 -32.04
N LYS A 84 100.09 -22.51 -30.72
CA LYS A 84 99.00 -22.57 -29.73
C LYS A 84 98.05 -21.38 -29.87
N LEU A 85 98.59 -20.18 -30.07
CA LEU A 85 97.77 -18.98 -30.28
C LEU A 85 96.90 -19.10 -31.54
N ALA A 86 97.44 -19.66 -32.62
CA ALA A 86 96.69 -19.91 -33.86
C ALA A 86 95.57 -20.96 -33.66
N ALA A 87 95.84 -22.00 -32.86
CA ALA A 87 94.84 -23.00 -32.50
C ALA A 87 93.72 -22.42 -31.62
N ASP A 88 94.07 -21.65 -30.57
CA ASP A 88 93.10 -21.03 -29.67
C ASP A 88 92.22 -20.00 -30.40
N ILE A 89 92.78 -19.22 -31.34
CA ILE A 89 92.00 -18.28 -32.17
C ILE A 89 91.02 -19.05 -33.07
N LYS A 90 91.46 -20.15 -33.69
CA LYS A 90 90.58 -20.99 -34.51
C LYS A 90 89.41 -21.56 -33.70
N ASP A 91 89.66 -22.03 -32.48
CA ASP A 91 88.61 -22.56 -31.60
C ASP A 91 87.67 -21.44 -31.10
N ALA A 92 88.19 -20.23 -30.88
CA ALA A 92 87.41 -19.05 -30.53
C ALA A 92 86.48 -18.61 -31.69
N VAL A 93 86.97 -18.57 -32.94
CA VAL A 93 86.14 -18.30 -34.12
C VAL A 93 85.03 -19.34 -34.24
N GLY A 94 85.36 -20.63 -34.14
CA GLY A 94 84.37 -21.70 -34.22
C GLY A 94 83.29 -21.61 -33.14
N SER A 95 83.64 -21.13 -31.93
CA SER A 95 82.68 -20.91 -30.85
C SER A 95 81.78 -19.69 -31.10
N LEU A 96 82.34 -18.61 -31.64
CA LEU A 96 81.59 -17.38 -31.95
C LEU A 96 80.66 -17.57 -33.17
N GLU A 97 81.06 -18.36 -34.17
CA GLU A 97 80.22 -18.74 -35.32
C GLU A 97 78.92 -19.45 -34.87
N VAL A 98 78.99 -20.29 -33.84
CA VAL A 98 77.79 -20.97 -33.29
C VAL A 98 76.81 -19.95 -32.73
N VAL A 99 77.32 -18.95 -32.00
CA VAL A 99 76.50 -17.89 -31.42
C VAL A 99 75.90 -17.01 -32.54
N ASP A 100 76.70 -16.65 -33.55
CA ASP A 100 76.25 -15.89 -34.72
C ASP A 100 75.11 -16.59 -35.49
N ARG A 101 75.15 -17.92 -35.60
CA ARG A 101 74.06 -18.68 -36.25
C ARG A 101 72.78 -18.77 -35.39
N LEU A 102 72.90 -18.69 -34.07
CA LEU A 102 71.77 -18.86 -33.14
C LEU A 102 71.04 -17.55 -32.86
N LEU A 103 71.74 -16.41 -32.78
CA LEU A 103 71.13 -15.11 -32.47
C LEU A 103 70.01 -14.71 -33.46
N PRO A 104 70.17 -14.85 -34.79
CA PRO A 104 69.10 -14.57 -35.74
C PRO A 104 67.87 -15.46 -35.57
N GLN A 105 68.06 -16.74 -35.19
CA GLN A 105 66.95 -17.66 -34.93
C GLN A 105 66.16 -17.25 -33.69
N MET A 106 66.86 -16.79 -32.64
CA MET A 106 66.23 -16.24 -31.43
C MET A 106 65.40 -14.99 -31.75
N VAL A 107 65.94 -14.09 -32.58
CA VAL A 107 65.22 -12.89 -33.04
C VAL A 107 63.96 -13.26 -33.84
N ALA A 108 64.04 -14.24 -34.74
CA ALA A 108 62.89 -14.72 -35.50
C ALA A 108 61.77 -15.27 -34.59
N LEU A 109 62.15 -16.04 -33.56
CA LEU A 109 61.20 -16.56 -32.56
C LEU A 109 60.55 -15.42 -31.74
N LEU A 110 61.33 -14.44 -31.31
CA LEU A 110 60.81 -13.27 -30.58
C LEU A 110 59.83 -12.45 -31.42
N LYS A 111 60.12 -12.23 -32.71
CA LYS A 111 59.20 -11.56 -33.66
C LYS A 111 57.87 -12.31 -33.77
N LEU A 112 57.92 -13.64 -33.92
CA LEU A 112 56.72 -14.47 -34.02
C LEU A 112 55.86 -14.39 -32.74
N THR A 113 56.51 -14.44 -31.59
CA THR A 113 55.82 -14.37 -30.28
C THR A 113 55.16 -13.00 -30.05
N ALA A 114 55.81 -11.91 -30.49
CA ALA A 114 55.24 -10.56 -30.43
C ALA A 114 53.99 -10.43 -31.31
N ASN A 115 54.00 -11.00 -32.51
CA ASN A 115 52.86 -10.96 -33.44
C ASN A 115 51.65 -11.74 -32.91
N ASP A 116 51.86 -12.92 -32.31
CA ASP A 116 50.77 -13.72 -31.72
C ASP A 116 50.09 -13.01 -30.55
N GLN A 117 50.87 -12.31 -29.71
CA GLN A 117 50.33 -11.51 -28.61
C GLN A 117 49.45 -10.34 -29.11
N GLU A 118 49.83 -9.72 -30.22
CA GLU A 118 49.06 -8.63 -30.84
C GLU A 118 47.75 -9.15 -31.46
N ALA A 119 47.78 -10.32 -32.11
CA ALA A 119 46.59 -10.97 -32.63
C ALA A 119 45.59 -11.37 -31.53
N LEU A 120 46.08 -11.91 -30.40
CA LEU A 120 45.26 -12.21 -29.24
C LEU A 120 44.63 -10.95 -28.62
N GLN A 121 45.39 -9.86 -28.54
CA GLN A 121 44.84 -8.58 -28.06
C GLN A 121 43.69 -8.09 -28.95
N ALA A 122 43.84 -8.17 -30.28
CA ALA A 122 42.79 -7.77 -31.22
C ALA A 122 41.52 -8.63 -31.08
N LEU A 123 41.67 -9.95 -30.89
CA LEU A 123 40.55 -10.86 -30.69
C LEU A 123 39.75 -10.49 -29.42
N ILE A 124 40.44 -10.22 -28.31
CA ILE A 124 39.81 -9.89 -27.03
C ILE A 124 39.02 -8.58 -27.12
N VAL A 125 39.60 -7.53 -27.71
CA VAL A 125 38.94 -6.22 -27.85
C VAL A 125 37.67 -6.33 -28.71
N ASN A 126 37.74 -7.06 -29.82
CA ASN A 126 36.58 -7.24 -30.71
C ASN A 126 35.48 -8.09 -30.09
N THR A 127 35.84 -9.08 -29.28
CA THR A 127 34.86 -9.97 -28.62
C THR A 127 34.18 -9.26 -27.46
N TYR A 128 34.93 -8.56 -26.61
CA TYR A 128 34.39 -7.91 -25.41
C TYR A 128 33.42 -6.76 -25.73
N GLY A 129 33.63 -6.05 -26.85
CA GLY A 129 32.74 -4.99 -27.31
C GLY A 129 31.34 -5.50 -27.67
N GLN A 130 31.23 -6.66 -28.33
CA GLN A 130 29.92 -7.23 -28.70
C GLN A 130 29.12 -7.73 -27.50
N THR A 131 29.77 -8.40 -26.55
CA THR A 131 29.09 -8.94 -25.37
C THR A 131 28.54 -7.83 -24.48
N ASN A 132 29.27 -6.72 -24.35
CA ASN A 132 28.82 -5.58 -23.55
C ASN A 132 27.64 -4.84 -24.20
N LEU A 133 27.64 -4.74 -25.54
CA LEU A 133 26.50 -4.17 -26.28
C LEU A 133 25.25 -5.05 -26.15
N GLN A 134 25.39 -6.36 -26.16
CA GLN A 134 24.26 -7.28 -26.00
C GLN A 134 23.69 -7.27 -24.57
N ALA A 135 24.56 -7.20 -23.56
CA ALA A 135 24.13 -7.01 -22.16
C ALA A 135 23.43 -5.67 -21.96
N THR A 136 24.01 -4.58 -22.46
CA THR A 136 23.43 -3.23 -22.37
C THR A 136 22.09 -3.12 -23.09
N ALA A 137 21.96 -3.73 -24.27
CA ALA A 137 20.68 -3.78 -24.99
C ALA A 137 19.62 -4.56 -24.22
N THR A 138 20.01 -5.66 -23.55
CA THR A 138 19.10 -6.46 -22.74
C THR A 138 18.63 -5.69 -21.50
N ASP A 139 19.56 -5.05 -20.78
CA ASP A 139 19.24 -4.21 -19.61
C ASP A 139 18.34 -3.03 -19.98
N GLN A 140 18.62 -2.32 -21.09
CA GLN A 140 17.77 -1.24 -21.58
C GLN A 140 16.34 -1.70 -21.90
N THR A 141 16.18 -2.92 -22.43
CA THR A 141 14.85 -3.45 -22.76
C THR A 141 14.03 -3.77 -21.49
N PHE A 142 14.69 -4.26 -20.44
CA PHE A 142 14.05 -4.51 -19.15
C PHE A 142 13.72 -3.20 -18.41
N ASP A 143 14.64 -2.23 -18.42
CA ASP A 143 14.41 -0.90 -17.84
C ASP A 143 13.27 -0.17 -18.55
N ASP A 144 13.17 -0.24 -19.88
CA ASP A 144 12.05 0.36 -20.62
C ASP A 144 10.71 -0.28 -20.24
N MET A 145 10.63 -1.60 -20.06
CA MET A 145 9.39 -2.25 -19.62
C MET A 145 9.00 -1.87 -18.19
N ILE A 146 9.98 -1.76 -17.29
CA ILE A 146 9.77 -1.31 -15.92
C ILE A 146 9.33 0.16 -15.91
N ASN A 147 9.95 1.00 -16.73
CA ASN A 147 9.61 2.41 -16.86
C ASN A 147 8.22 2.59 -17.48
N VAL A 148 7.82 1.79 -18.47
CA VAL A 148 6.45 1.80 -18.99
C VAL A 148 5.44 1.45 -17.88
N GLY A 149 5.74 0.46 -17.03
CA GLY A 149 4.91 0.12 -15.88
C GLY A 149 4.82 1.25 -14.85
N ASN A 150 5.96 1.86 -14.50
CA ASN A 150 6.04 2.99 -13.58
C ASN A 150 5.38 4.26 -14.15
N ASP A 151 5.50 4.50 -15.45
CA ASP A 151 4.86 5.63 -16.14
C ASP A 151 3.35 5.41 -16.22
N PHE A 152 2.87 4.17 -16.38
CA PHE A 152 1.45 3.85 -16.28
C PHE A 152 0.92 4.13 -14.86
N ASP A 153 1.64 3.67 -13.83
CA ASP A 153 1.29 3.90 -12.42
C ASP A 153 1.35 5.41 -12.06
N ALA A 154 2.36 6.13 -12.57
CA ALA A 154 2.53 7.57 -12.39
C ALA A 154 1.51 8.40 -13.16
N SER A 155 1.03 7.91 -14.32
CA SER A 155 0.00 8.59 -15.12
C SER A 155 -1.34 8.70 -14.41
N ARG A 156 -1.57 7.89 -13.36
CA ARG A 156 -2.84 7.81 -12.62
C ARG A 156 -4.05 7.64 -13.54
N SER A 157 -3.83 7.00 -14.68
CA SER A 157 -4.87 6.57 -15.59
C SER A 157 -5.52 5.32 -15.00
N ASP A 158 -6.47 5.50 -14.08
CA ASP A 158 -7.24 4.43 -13.44
C ASP A 158 -8.17 3.66 -14.42
N ASP A 159 -8.15 3.99 -15.72
CA ASP A 159 -9.03 3.42 -16.74
C ASP A 159 -8.71 1.95 -17.04
N PHE A 160 -7.46 1.50 -16.85
CA PHE A 160 -7.04 0.14 -17.18
C PHE A 160 -6.02 -0.42 -16.17
N PHE A 161 -6.29 -1.63 -15.68
CA PHE A 161 -5.39 -2.42 -14.84
C PHE A 161 -4.90 -3.64 -15.61
N TYR A 162 -3.58 -3.77 -15.79
CA TYR A 162 -2.99 -4.92 -16.48
C TYR A 162 -2.74 -6.07 -15.50
N ILE A 163 -3.41 -7.21 -15.71
CA ILE A 163 -3.17 -8.45 -14.99
C ILE A 163 -2.47 -9.44 -15.95
N PRO A 164 -1.24 -9.89 -15.66
CA PRO A 164 -0.56 -10.92 -16.44
C PRO A 164 -1.39 -12.20 -16.53
N HIS A 165 -1.35 -12.90 -17.66
CA HIS A 165 -2.16 -14.10 -17.85
C HIS A 165 -1.81 -15.20 -16.82
N GLU A 166 -0.53 -15.27 -16.43
CA GLU A 166 -0.01 -16.22 -15.46
C GLU A 166 -0.58 -15.99 -14.05
N ALA A 167 -1.04 -14.77 -13.74
CA ALA A 167 -1.64 -14.46 -12.44
C ALA A 167 -2.97 -15.21 -12.24
N PHE A 168 -3.71 -15.49 -13.33
CA PHE A 168 -4.97 -16.25 -13.27
C PHE A 168 -4.76 -17.73 -12.97
N ASP A 169 -3.53 -18.25 -13.11
CA ASP A 169 -3.22 -19.63 -12.76
C ASP A 169 -3.00 -19.87 -11.26
N ASN A 170 -2.80 -18.79 -10.49
CA ASN A 170 -2.61 -18.84 -9.04
C ASN A 170 -3.89 -19.33 -8.31
N GLU A 171 -3.74 -20.28 -7.37
CA GLU A 171 -4.84 -20.82 -6.56
C GLU A 171 -5.58 -19.73 -5.75
N ASP A 172 -4.87 -18.71 -5.28
CA ASP A 172 -5.46 -17.60 -4.51
C ASP A 172 -6.40 -16.76 -5.39
N ILE A 173 -6.01 -16.49 -6.63
CA ILE A 173 -6.85 -15.74 -7.59
C ILE A 173 -8.06 -16.57 -7.99
N LYS A 174 -7.90 -17.88 -8.25
CA LYS A 174 -9.02 -18.79 -8.52
C LYS A 174 -10.02 -18.82 -7.36
N THR A 175 -9.53 -18.86 -6.13
CA THR A 175 -10.37 -18.80 -4.93
C THR A 175 -11.06 -17.44 -4.77
N GLY A 176 -10.35 -16.34 -5.01
CA GLY A 176 -10.92 -15.00 -5.00
C GLY A 176 -12.02 -14.81 -6.06
N MET A 177 -11.80 -15.28 -7.28
CA MET A 177 -12.79 -15.22 -8.36
C MET A 177 -14.07 -15.98 -8.03
N THR A 178 -13.95 -17.17 -7.40
CA THR A 178 -15.14 -17.95 -6.99
C THR A 178 -15.93 -17.31 -5.84
N LEU A 179 -15.27 -16.52 -4.98
CA LEU A 179 -15.93 -15.80 -3.88
C LEU A 179 -16.54 -14.45 -4.31
N MET A 180 -15.91 -13.78 -5.29
CA MET A 180 -16.22 -12.40 -5.67
C MET A 180 -16.99 -12.31 -6.98
N MET A 181 -17.02 -13.35 -7.81
CA MET A 181 -17.76 -13.36 -9.07
C MET A 181 -18.77 -14.52 -9.10
N SER A 182 -19.87 -14.32 -9.82
CA SER A 182 -20.84 -15.39 -10.03
C SER A 182 -20.29 -16.49 -10.94
N PRO A 183 -20.76 -17.74 -10.82
CA PRO A 183 -20.32 -18.84 -11.70
C PRO A 183 -20.55 -18.59 -13.20
N ASP A 184 -21.52 -17.74 -13.55
CA ASP A 184 -21.82 -17.34 -14.93
C ASP A 184 -21.04 -16.09 -15.39
N GLY A 185 -20.21 -15.50 -14.53
CA GLY A 185 -19.37 -14.34 -14.82
C GLY A 185 -20.15 -13.03 -15.03
N LYS A 186 -21.45 -12.99 -14.73
CA LYS A 186 -22.32 -11.81 -14.96
C LYS A 186 -22.48 -10.89 -13.76
N ALA A 187 -22.11 -11.34 -12.57
CA ALA A 187 -22.14 -10.53 -11.37
C ALA A 187 -20.76 -10.55 -10.69
N ALA A 188 -20.36 -9.39 -10.19
CA ALA A 188 -19.18 -9.22 -9.37
C ALA A 188 -19.58 -8.51 -8.07
N ARG A 189 -19.01 -8.97 -6.96
CA ARG A 189 -19.16 -8.40 -5.63
C ARG A 189 -17.90 -7.65 -5.28
N PHE A 190 -18.06 -6.39 -4.89
CA PHE A 190 -16.99 -5.58 -4.32
C PHE A 190 -17.23 -5.39 -2.83
N ILE A 191 -16.16 -5.45 -2.04
CA ILE A 191 -16.19 -5.11 -0.61
C ILE A 191 -15.56 -3.73 -0.48
N VAL A 192 -16.39 -2.74 -0.21
CA VAL A 192 -15.94 -1.36 0.01
C VAL A 192 -15.83 -1.12 1.50
N THR A 193 -14.60 -0.94 1.99
CA THR A 193 -14.32 -0.53 3.36
C THR A 193 -14.08 0.97 3.40
N HIS A 194 -14.92 1.70 4.11
CA HIS A 194 -14.75 3.14 4.31
C HIS A 194 -14.10 3.43 5.67
N MET A 195 -13.49 4.61 5.79
CA MET A 195 -12.98 5.11 7.07
C MET A 195 -14.16 5.53 7.97
N GLY A 196 -14.01 5.38 9.29
CA GLY A 196 -15.04 5.76 10.26
C GLY A 196 -15.99 4.63 10.65
N ASN A 197 -17.07 4.95 11.35
CA ASN A 197 -18.00 3.96 11.88
C ASN A 197 -19.13 3.65 10.88
N ALA A 198 -19.08 2.47 10.26
CA ALA A 198 -20.10 1.98 9.32
C ALA A 198 -21.51 1.85 9.93
N MET A 199 -21.60 1.65 11.25
CA MET A 199 -22.87 1.60 11.98
C MET A 199 -23.30 2.98 12.53
N GLY A 200 -22.49 4.01 12.33
CA GLY A 200 -22.75 5.37 12.77
C GLY A 200 -23.43 6.23 11.69
N PRO A 201 -23.64 7.54 11.99
CA PRO A 201 -24.16 8.50 11.02
C PRO A 201 -23.30 8.63 9.77
N GLU A 202 -21.97 8.55 9.92
CA GLU A 202 -20.97 8.61 8.85
C GLU A 202 -21.19 7.50 7.79
N GLY A 203 -21.47 6.27 8.24
CA GLY A 203 -21.76 5.15 7.34
C GLY A 203 -23.02 5.37 6.49
N ILE A 204 -24.03 6.07 7.03
CA ILE A 204 -25.25 6.40 6.27
C ILE A 204 -24.95 7.48 5.23
N GLU A 205 -24.12 8.47 5.56
CA GLU A 205 -23.70 9.54 4.66
C GLU A 205 -22.93 8.98 3.46
N HIS A 206 -21.89 8.16 3.71
CA HIS A 206 -21.13 7.53 2.64
C HIS A 206 -22.00 6.68 1.70
N VAL A 207 -22.97 5.93 2.25
CA VAL A 207 -23.88 5.11 1.44
C VAL A 207 -24.85 5.95 0.61
N ASN A 208 -25.12 7.20 0.99
CA ASN A 208 -25.91 8.11 0.16
C ASN A 208 -25.14 8.59 -1.07
N ASP A 209 -23.82 8.73 -0.97
CA ASP A 209 -22.97 9.25 -2.05
C ASP A 209 -22.55 8.16 -3.05
N PHE A 210 -22.53 6.89 -2.62
CA PHE A 210 -22.09 5.76 -3.44
C PHE A 210 -22.84 5.60 -4.77
N PRO A 211 -24.18 5.71 -4.87
CA PRO A 211 -24.87 5.57 -6.15
C PRO A 211 -24.39 6.56 -7.20
N ASP A 212 -24.16 7.82 -6.84
CA ASP A 212 -23.72 8.87 -7.76
C ASP A 212 -22.25 8.68 -8.15
N ALA A 213 -21.40 8.28 -7.20
CA ALA A 213 -20.01 7.94 -7.47
C ALA A 213 -19.89 6.73 -8.41
N ILE A 214 -20.65 5.66 -8.15
CA ILE A 214 -20.63 4.44 -8.96
C ILE A 214 -21.18 4.71 -10.36
N THR A 215 -22.30 5.44 -10.49
CA THR A 215 -22.83 5.79 -11.81
C THR A 215 -21.88 6.68 -12.60
N THR A 216 -21.11 7.54 -11.93
CA THR A 216 -20.07 8.36 -12.58
C THR A 216 -18.90 7.50 -13.05
N ALA A 217 -18.40 6.60 -12.20
CA ALA A 217 -17.30 5.70 -12.55
C ALA A 217 -17.68 4.72 -13.67
N LEU A 218 -18.92 4.23 -13.72
CA LEU A 218 -19.34 3.26 -14.73
C LEU A 218 -19.58 3.87 -16.11
N LYS A 219 -19.85 5.18 -16.22
CA LYS A 219 -20.23 5.84 -17.49
C LYS A 219 -19.20 5.68 -18.60
N GLU A 220 -17.92 5.65 -18.27
CA GLU A 220 -16.83 5.56 -19.25
C GLU A 220 -16.36 4.11 -19.49
N THR A 221 -17.04 3.13 -18.89
CA THR A 221 -16.68 1.71 -18.98
C THR A 221 -17.71 0.92 -19.80
N SER A 222 -17.33 -0.29 -20.22
CA SER A 222 -18.25 -1.26 -20.85
C SER A 222 -19.41 -1.69 -19.93
N LEU A 223 -19.37 -1.32 -18.65
CA LEU A 223 -20.35 -1.63 -17.62
C LEU A 223 -21.35 -0.49 -17.36
N ALA A 224 -21.42 0.53 -18.23
CA ALA A 224 -22.34 1.66 -18.07
C ALA A 224 -23.83 1.26 -17.90
N GLY A 225 -24.23 0.08 -18.41
CA GLY A 225 -25.58 -0.48 -18.26
C GLY A 225 -25.77 -1.49 -17.11
N ALA A 226 -24.76 -1.69 -16.26
CA ALA A 226 -24.82 -2.66 -15.17
C ALA A 226 -25.78 -2.23 -14.06
N GLN A 227 -26.49 -3.20 -13.46
CA GLN A 227 -27.28 -2.94 -12.27
C GLN A 227 -26.41 -3.04 -11.02
N VAL A 228 -26.48 -2.01 -10.18
CA VAL A 228 -25.68 -1.89 -8.96
C VAL A 228 -26.58 -2.06 -7.75
N TYR A 229 -26.22 -3.00 -6.89
CA TYR A 229 -26.90 -3.26 -5.62
C TYR A 229 -25.92 -3.00 -4.48
N ILE A 230 -26.32 -2.14 -3.53
CA ILE A 230 -25.47 -1.75 -2.40
C ILE A 230 -26.04 -2.41 -1.13
N GLY A 231 -25.20 -3.18 -0.44
CA GLY A 231 -25.55 -3.82 0.82
C GLY A 231 -24.48 -3.61 1.88
N GLY A 232 -24.73 -4.11 3.09
CA GLY A 232 -23.82 -4.00 4.23
C GLY A 232 -24.40 -3.21 5.38
N ALA A 233 -23.59 -2.98 6.42
CA ALA A 233 -24.04 -2.36 7.66
C ALA A 233 -24.57 -0.92 7.47
N GLY A 234 -23.88 -0.10 6.67
CA GLY A 234 -24.29 1.27 6.39
C GLY A 234 -25.62 1.34 5.63
N SER A 235 -25.79 0.54 4.58
CA SER A 235 -27.05 0.45 3.83
C SER A 235 -28.21 -0.03 4.70
N ASN A 236 -27.99 -1.05 5.51
CA ASN A 236 -29.01 -1.55 6.42
C ASN A 236 -29.43 -0.49 7.46
N ASN A 237 -28.49 0.28 8.01
CA ASN A 237 -28.82 1.35 8.95
C ASN A 237 -29.53 2.54 8.27
N LYS A 238 -29.16 2.87 7.03
CA LYS A 238 -29.88 3.87 6.22
C LYS A 238 -31.33 3.44 6.03
N ASP A 239 -31.54 2.20 5.61
CA ASP A 239 -32.87 1.64 5.40
C ASP A 239 -33.69 1.63 6.70
N ILE A 240 -33.11 1.15 7.81
CA ILE A 240 -33.76 1.18 9.14
C ILE A 240 -34.17 2.60 9.52
N LYS A 241 -33.30 3.61 9.32
CA LYS A 241 -33.61 5.01 9.63
C LYS A 241 -34.77 5.53 8.78
N GLN A 242 -34.77 5.22 7.48
CA GLN A 242 -35.81 5.65 6.56
C GLN A 242 -37.15 4.97 6.86
N TYR A 243 -37.16 3.65 7.04
CA TYR A 243 -38.36 2.90 7.41
C TYR A 243 -38.88 3.33 8.78
N ALA A 244 -38.02 3.51 9.78
CA ALA A 244 -38.45 3.97 11.10
C ALA A 244 -39.14 5.34 11.06
N ALA A 245 -38.64 6.28 10.24
CA ALA A 245 -39.27 7.59 10.07
C ALA A 245 -40.62 7.50 9.34
N SER A 246 -40.69 6.71 8.26
CA SER A 246 -41.91 6.49 7.50
C SER A 246 -42.97 5.76 8.33
N ASP A 247 -42.59 4.67 9.00
CA ASP A 247 -43.47 3.85 9.82
C ASP A 247 -43.99 4.64 11.02
N LEU A 248 -43.15 5.47 11.65
CA LEU A 248 -43.60 6.38 12.69
C LEU A 248 -44.66 7.35 12.18
N LEU A 249 -44.44 7.95 11.01
CA LEU A 249 -45.40 8.90 10.42
C LEU A 249 -46.72 8.21 10.11
N ILE A 250 -46.68 7.01 9.50
CA ILE A 250 -47.86 6.20 9.20
C ILE A 250 -48.57 5.82 10.52
N ALA A 251 -47.83 5.34 11.51
CA ALA A 251 -48.36 4.97 12.81
C ALA A 251 -48.98 6.18 13.53
N ALA A 252 -48.35 7.36 13.45
CA ALA A 252 -48.86 8.56 14.07
C ALA A 252 -50.15 9.04 13.43
N ILE A 253 -50.21 9.11 12.09
CA ILE A 253 -51.42 9.47 11.36
C ILE A 253 -52.52 8.44 11.65
N ALA A 254 -52.22 7.14 11.58
CA ALA A 254 -53.19 6.08 11.83
C ALA A 254 -53.71 6.11 13.27
N ALA A 255 -52.83 6.21 14.27
CA ALA A 255 -53.20 6.25 15.68
C ALA A 255 -54.02 7.49 16.02
N PHE A 256 -53.58 8.68 15.59
CA PHE A 256 -54.35 9.90 15.82
C PHE A 256 -55.68 9.91 15.08
N THR A 257 -55.75 9.38 13.85
CA THR A 257 -57.02 9.24 13.12
C THR A 257 -57.96 8.27 13.82
N LEU A 258 -57.45 7.13 14.31
CA LEU A 258 -58.24 6.16 15.05
C LEU A 258 -58.77 6.73 16.37
N ILE A 259 -57.90 7.36 17.17
CA ILE A 259 -58.28 8.04 18.42
C ILE A 259 -59.31 9.14 18.12
N PHE A 260 -59.08 9.92 17.06
CA PHE A 260 -60.01 10.96 16.63
C PHE A 260 -61.41 10.40 16.33
N LEU A 261 -61.49 9.32 15.55
CA LEU A 261 -62.76 8.67 15.21
C LEU A 261 -63.47 8.11 16.44
N ILE A 262 -62.74 7.40 17.31
CA ILE A 262 -63.32 6.84 18.56
C ILE A 262 -63.82 7.98 19.45
N MET A 263 -63.02 9.03 19.65
CA MET A 263 -63.42 10.18 20.45
C MET A 263 -64.60 10.93 19.83
N MET A 264 -64.65 11.07 18.50
CA MET A 264 -65.77 11.68 17.81
C MET A 264 -67.06 10.90 18.05
N VAL A 265 -67.02 9.57 17.97
CA VAL A 265 -68.18 8.71 18.24
C VAL A 265 -68.64 8.84 19.69
N ILE A 266 -67.69 8.83 20.64
CA ILE A 266 -68.01 8.88 22.07
C ILE A 266 -68.50 10.27 22.48
N THR A 267 -67.82 11.33 22.07
CA THR A 267 -68.17 12.71 22.47
C THR A 267 -69.28 13.33 21.62
N ARG A 268 -69.50 12.83 20.40
CA ARG A 268 -70.34 13.48 19.37
C ARG A 268 -69.97 14.95 19.14
N SER A 269 -68.68 15.28 19.31
CA SER A 269 -68.11 16.61 19.13
C SER A 269 -66.91 16.52 18.19
N LEU A 270 -66.67 17.58 17.41
CA LEU A 270 -65.50 17.69 16.53
C LEU A 270 -64.33 18.35 17.25
N VAL A 271 -64.59 19.31 18.14
CA VAL A 271 -63.56 20.12 18.81
C VAL A 271 -62.89 19.34 19.93
N ALA A 272 -63.66 18.54 20.69
CA ALA A 272 -63.12 17.76 21.81
C ALA A 272 -62.02 16.77 21.39
N PRO A 273 -62.19 15.95 20.32
CA PRO A 273 -61.13 15.07 19.82
C PRO A 273 -59.84 15.81 19.44
N PHE A 274 -59.92 16.98 18.79
CA PHE A 274 -58.74 17.76 18.42
C PHE A 274 -57.96 18.27 19.64
N VAL A 275 -58.67 18.75 20.66
CA VAL A 275 -58.05 19.19 21.92
C VAL A 275 -57.33 18.02 22.59
N ILE A 276 -57.95 16.85 22.66
CA ILE A 276 -57.37 15.66 23.29
C ILE A 276 -56.09 15.22 22.55
N ILE A 277 -56.15 15.09 21.23
CA ILE A 277 -54.98 14.71 20.42
C ILE A 277 -53.87 15.75 20.58
N GLY A 278 -54.22 17.04 20.58
CA GLY A 278 -53.27 18.12 20.83
C GLY A 278 -52.61 18.01 22.20
N THR A 279 -53.37 17.68 23.24
CA THR A 279 -52.81 17.49 24.59
C THR A 279 -51.92 16.26 24.70
N VAL A 280 -52.27 15.15 24.04
CA VAL A 280 -51.42 13.93 24.00
C VAL A 280 -50.14 14.20 23.20
N ALA A 281 -50.23 14.89 22.06
CA ALA A 281 -49.07 15.28 21.27
C ALA A 281 -48.17 16.25 22.04
N PHE A 282 -48.74 17.19 22.80
CA PHE A 282 -48.00 18.08 23.69
C PHE A 282 -47.30 17.30 24.81
N SER A 283 -47.98 16.33 25.43
CA SER A 283 -47.38 15.45 26.44
C SER A 283 -46.17 14.69 25.88
N PHE A 284 -46.34 14.07 24.70
CA PHE A 284 -45.28 13.36 23.99
C PHE A 284 -44.10 14.27 23.64
N ALA A 285 -44.36 15.43 23.04
CA ALA A 285 -43.32 16.38 22.65
C ALA A 285 -42.54 16.90 23.87
N GLY A 286 -43.25 17.21 24.96
CA GLY A 286 -42.63 17.62 26.22
C GLY A 286 -41.77 16.52 26.85
N ALA A 287 -42.27 15.28 26.86
CA ALA A 287 -41.54 14.12 27.37
C ALA A 287 -40.26 13.84 26.57
N PHE A 288 -40.38 13.83 25.24
CA PHE A 288 -39.25 13.59 24.35
C PHE A 288 -38.22 14.72 24.44
N GLY A 289 -38.67 15.99 24.41
CA GLY A 289 -37.78 17.15 24.55
C GLY A 289 -37.05 17.18 25.91
N LEU A 290 -37.74 16.86 27.00
CA LEU A 290 -37.11 16.78 28.32
C LEU A 290 -36.15 15.58 28.43
N SER A 291 -36.45 14.46 27.78
CA SER A 291 -35.53 13.32 27.69
C SER A 291 -34.27 13.66 26.89
N VAL A 292 -34.40 14.38 25.78
CA VAL A 292 -33.26 14.93 25.02
C VAL A 292 -32.41 15.83 25.92
N LEU A 293 -33.04 16.72 26.70
CA LEU A 293 -32.33 17.58 27.64
C LEU A 293 -31.57 16.78 28.70
N ILE A 294 -32.20 15.80 29.33
CA ILE A 294 -31.57 15.01 30.40
C ILE A 294 -30.44 14.15 29.84
N TRP A 295 -30.67 13.39 28.77
CA TRP A 295 -29.69 12.44 28.28
C TRP A 295 -28.58 13.08 27.46
N GLN A 296 -28.89 13.99 26.52
CA GLN A 296 -27.88 14.59 25.66
C GLN A 296 -27.12 15.72 26.36
N HIS A 297 -27.81 16.61 27.07
CA HIS A 297 -27.18 17.79 27.66
C HIS A 297 -26.68 17.57 29.09
N LEU A 298 -27.37 16.76 29.90
CA LEU A 298 -26.97 16.53 31.29
C LEU A 298 -26.05 15.32 31.44
N VAL A 299 -26.41 14.19 30.81
CA VAL A 299 -25.64 12.93 30.90
C VAL A 299 -24.56 12.84 29.81
N GLY A 300 -24.69 13.59 28.71
CA GLY A 300 -23.73 13.58 27.60
C GLY A 300 -23.82 12.35 26.70
N LEU A 301 -24.92 11.60 26.75
CA LEU A 301 -25.13 10.40 25.95
C LEU A 301 -26.17 10.64 24.86
N PRO A 302 -25.90 10.23 23.60
CA PRO A 302 -26.88 10.32 22.54
C PRO A 302 -28.08 9.42 22.84
N LEU A 303 -29.26 9.88 22.44
CA LEU A 303 -30.48 9.08 22.51
C LEU A 303 -30.43 7.98 21.45
N HIS A 304 -30.79 6.77 21.87
CA HIS A 304 -31.01 5.68 20.94
C HIS A 304 -32.22 5.94 20.02
N TRP A 305 -32.13 5.55 18.74
CA TRP A 305 -33.18 5.81 17.75
C TRP A 305 -34.53 5.16 18.10
N LEU A 306 -34.54 4.02 18.83
CA LEU A 306 -35.75 3.35 19.29
C LEU A 306 -36.57 4.15 20.30
N ILE A 307 -35.98 5.12 21.01
CA ILE A 307 -36.67 5.83 22.08
C ILE A 307 -37.86 6.60 21.53
N LEU A 308 -37.69 7.24 20.38
CA LEU A 308 -38.72 8.06 19.76
C LEU A 308 -39.98 7.25 19.38
N PRO A 309 -39.91 6.14 18.62
CA PRO A 309 -41.08 5.33 18.30
C PRO A 309 -41.67 4.60 19.51
N LEU A 310 -40.85 4.06 20.42
CA LEU A 310 -41.37 3.35 21.60
C LEU A 310 -42.09 4.29 22.57
N THR A 311 -41.50 5.45 22.83
CA THR A 311 -42.13 6.49 23.66
C THR A 311 -43.43 6.96 23.01
N PHE A 312 -43.43 7.16 21.70
CA PHE A 312 -44.64 7.55 20.96
C PHE A 312 -45.77 6.54 21.17
N ILE A 313 -45.51 5.25 20.91
CA ILE A 313 -46.52 4.19 21.02
C ILE A 313 -47.05 4.12 22.47
N ILE A 314 -46.17 4.11 23.47
CA ILE A 314 -46.57 3.95 24.87
C ILE A 314 -47.34 5.19 25.37
N LEU A 315 -46.84 6.40 25.12
CA LEU A 315 -47.48 7.64 25.63
C LEU A 315 -48.79 7.91 24.91
N VAL A 316 -48.88 7.65 23.61
CA VAL A 316 -50.13 7.85 22.87
C VAL A 316 -51.16 6.82 23.29
N ALA A 317 -50.77 5.54 23.46
CA ALA A 317 -51.69 4.50 23.94
C ALA A 317 -52.24 4.83 25.33
N VAL A 318 -51.37 5.11 26.29
CA VAL A 318 -51.77 5.34 27.69
C VAL A 318 -52.40 6.71 27.89
N GLY A 319 -51.86 7.75 27.27
CA GLY A 319 -52.39 9.10 27.34
C GLY A 319 -53.81 9.20 26.75
N SER A 320 -54.06 8.52 25.63
CA SER A 320 -55.39 8.52 25.00
C SER A 320 -56.45 7.78 25.83
N ASP A 321 -56.12 6.60 26.38
CA ASP A 321 -57.05 5.80 27.20
C ASP A 321 -57.51 6.57 28.46
N TYR A 322 -56.55 7.15 29.17
CA TYR A 322 -56.89 7.92 30.35
C TYR A 322 -57.63 9.22 30.02
N ASN A 323 -57.34 9.88 28.89
CA ASN A 323 -58.11 11.06 28.47
C ASN A 323 -59.55 10.69 28.08
N LEU A 324 -59.73 9.52 27.47
CA LEU A 324 -61.05 8.98 27.19
C LEU A 324 -61.88 8.80 28.47
N LEU A 325 -61.32 8.16 29.51
CA LEU A 325 -62.03 7.95 30.78
C LEU A 325 -62.50 9.27 31.41
N LEU A 326 -61.64 10.30 31.41
CA LEU A 326 -61.97 11.61 31.94
C LEU A 326 -63.12 12.26 31.16
N ILE A 327 -63.07 12.18 29.83
CA ILE A 327 -64.05 12.83 28.95
C ILE A 327 -65.37 12.07 28.92
N ALA A 328 -65.35 10.73 28.99
CA ALA A 328 -66.55 9.92 29.15
C ALA A 328 -67.27 10.31 30.45
N ARG A 329 -66.53 10.47 31.55
CA ARG A 329 -67.11 10.91 32.82
C ARG A 329 -67.58 12.37 32.79
N LEU A 330 -66.81 13.25 32.16
CA LEU A 330 -67.20 14.64 31.91
C LEU A 330 -68.54 14.70 31.15
N LYS A 331 -68.73 13.82 30.16
CA LYS A 331 -69.95 13.69 29.37
C LYS A 331 -71.13 13.17 30.19
N GLU A 332 -70.93 12.23 31.11
CA GLU A 332 -71.99 11.76 32.01
C GLU A 332 -72.49 12.87 32.95
N GLU A 333 -71.59 13.76 33.37
CA GLU A 333 -71.91 14.86 34.29
C GLU A 333 -72.30 16.17 33.57
N THR A 334 -72.47 16.18 32.23
CA THR A 334 -72.83 17.41 31.49
C THR A 334 -74.18 17.98 31.90
N ASP A 335 -75.10 17.15 32.37
CA ASP A 335 -76.47 17.55 32.75
C ASP A 335 -76.50 18.45 34.01
N ALA A 336 -75.47 18.34 34.86
CA ALA A 336 -75.29 19.19 36.05
C ALA A 336 -74.73 20.59 35.73
N GLY A 337 -74.38 20.85 34.46
CA GLY A 337 -73.75 22.08 33.97
C GLY A 337 -72.22 21.99 33.90
N LEU A 338 -71.60 22.66 32.91
CA LEU A 338 -70.18 22.50 32.54
C LEU A 338 -69.18 22.66 33.70
N ASN A 339 -69.35 23.69 34.54
CA ASN A 339 -68.41 23.96 35.64
C ASN A 339 -68.55 22.94 36.79
N THR A 340 -69.78 22.61 37.16
CA THR A 340 -70.06 21.66 38.24
C THR A 340 -69.72 20.24 37.82
N GLY A 341 -70.04 19.88 36.57
CA GLY A 341 -69.70 18.58 35.98
C GLY A 341 -68.19 18.39 35.84
N LEU A 342 -67.43 19.43 35.45
CA LEU A 342 -65.97 19.36 35.41
C LEU A 342 -65.36 19.11 36.81
N ILE A 343 -65.82 19.82 37.84
CA ILE A 343 -65.32 19.65 39.21
C ILE A 343 -65.67 18.25 39.75
N ARG A 344 -66.91 17.77 39.53
CA ARG A 344 -67.34 16.43 39.97
C ARG A 344 -66.61 15.32 39.23
N ALA A 345 -66.47 15.43 37.92
CA ALA A 345 -65.73 14.48 37.10
C ALA A 345 -64.27 14.41 37.58
N LEU A 346 -63.58 15.55 37.69
CA LEU A 346 -62.19 15.60 38.14
C LEU A 346 -62.01 15.09 39.58
N GLY A 347 -62.95 15.41 40.48
CA GLY A 347 -62.94 14.91 41.86
C GLY A 347 -63.16 13.39 41.95
N SER A 348 -64.00 12.82 41.08
CA SER A 348 -64.30 11.37 41.09
C SER A 348 -63.24 10.52 40.40
N THR A 349 -62.70 10.98 39.26
CA THR A 349 -61.77 10.17 38.44
C THR A 349 -60.31 10.59 38.61
N GLY A 350 -60.05 11.81 39.09
CA GLY A 350 -58.69 12.33 39.25
C GLY A 350 -57.85 11.45 40.18
N GLY A 351 -58.38 11.06 41.34
CA GLY A 351 -57.64 10.23 42.31
C GLY A 351 -57.25 8.85 41.76
N VAL A 352 -58.16 8.17 41.06
CA VAL A 352 -57.92 6.82 40.48
C VAL A 352 -56.95 6.90 39.31
N VAL A 353 -57.09 7.90 38.45
CA VAL A 353 -56.25 8.02 37.25
C VAL A 353 -54.85 8.51 37.62
N THR A 354 -54.72 9.45 38.56
CA THR A 354 -53.41 9.91 39.02
C THR A 354 -52.65 8.83 39.78
N SER A 355 -53.33 8.00 40.59
CA SER A 355 -52.67 6.87 41.26
C SER A 355 -52.20 5.80 40.28
N ALA A 356 -53.05 5.41 39.32
CA ALA A 356 -52.68 4.47 38.26
C ALA A 356 -51.52 5.00 37.41
N GLY A 357 -51.56 6.28 37.03
CA GLY A 357 -50.52 6.97 36.28
C GLY A 357 -49.18 7.02 37.03
N LEU A 358 -49.19 7.32 38.33
CA LEU A 358 -47.98 7.32 39.17
C LEU A 358 -47.38 5.92 39.29
N VAL A 359 -48.20 4.90 39.56
CA VAL A 359 -47.73 3.51 39.64
C VAL A 359 -47.06 3.13 38.33
N PHE A 360 -47.71 3.40 37.19
CA PHE A 360 -47.14 3.06 35.89
C PHE A 360 -45.86 3.84 35.58
N ALA A 361 -45.81 5.14 35.87
CA ALA A 361 -44.61 5.96 35.73
C ALA A 361 -43.43 5.41 36.54
N PHE A 362 -43.64 5.04 37.80
CA PHE A 362 -42.58 4.47 38.64
C PHE A 362 -42.17 3.06 38.20
N THR A 363 -43.10 2.23 37.71
CA THR A 363 -42.71 0.93 37.12
C THR A 363 -41.82 1.10 35.89
N MET A 364 -42.09 2.10 35.05
CA MET A 364 -41.24 2.43 33.91
C MET A 364 -39.91 3.04 34.36
N LEU A 365 -39.90 3.83 35.44
CA LEU A 365 -38.66 4.35 36.02
C LEU A 365 -37.75 3.23 36.53
N ALA A 366 -38.30 2.11 37.03
CA ALA A 366 -37.51 0.97 37.49
C ALA A 366 -36.64 0.35 36.38
N MET A 367 -37.00 0.52 35.10
CA MET A 367 -36.16 0.11 33.96
C MET A 367 -34.81 0.85 33.91
N LEU A 368 -34.66 1.98 34.60
CA LEU A 368 -33.39 2.68 34.75
C LEU A 368 -32.31 1.81 35.45
N ALA A 369 -32.72 0.82 36.24
CA ALA A 369 -31.80 -0.11 36.88
C ALA A 369 -31.24 -1.18 35.92
N SER A 370 -31.70 -1.22 34.66
CA SER A 370 -31.21 -2.18 33.67
C SER A 370 -29.82 -1.81 33.17
N ASP A 371 -28.95 -2.81 32.98
CA ASP A 371 -27.62 -2.64 32.37
C ASP A 371 -27.70 -2.15 30.90
N LEU A 372 -28.83 -2.44 30.23
CA LEU A 372 -29.08 -1.95 28.87
C LEU A 372 -29.52 -0.49 28.93
N ARG A 373 -28.59 0.42 28.59
CA ARG A 373 -28.85 1.88 28.54
C ARG A 373 -30.07 2.25 27.70
N THR A 374 -30.32 1.54 26.60
CA THR A 374 -31.50 1.74 25.75
C THR A 374 -32.80 1.52 26.50
N ILE A 375 -32.87 0.50 27.36
CA ILE A 375 -34.05 0.18 28.17
C ILE A 375 -34.25 1.26 29.25
N GLY A 376 -33.17 1.68 29.92
CA GLY A 376 -33.22 2.77 30.89
C GLY A 376 -33.64 4.12 30.27
N GLN A 377 -33.17 4.42 29.06
CA GLN A 377 -33.57 5.61 28.30
C GLN A 377 -35.06 5.60 27.95
N VAL A 378 -35.60 4.46 27.49
CA VAL A 378 -37.04 4.31 27.22
C VAL A 378 -37.85 4.48 28.51
N GLY A 379 -37.50 3.76 29.58
CA GLY A 379 -38.24 3.80 30.84
C GLY A 379 -38.27 5.19 31.48
N THR A 380 -37.14 5.90 31.48
CA THR A 380 -37.08 7.29 31.99
C THR A 380 -37.90 8.26 31.15
N THR A 381 -37.80 8.17 29.81
CA THR A 381 -38.59 9.02 28.90
C THR A 381 -40.08 8.78 29.09
N VAL A 382 -40.49 7.52 29.22
CA VAL A 382 -41.88 7.15 29.44
C VAL A 382 -42.37 7.63 30.80
N CYS A 383 -41.58 7.44 31.85
CA CYS A 383 -41.89 7.95 33.20
C CYS A 383 -42.15 9.46 33.18
N ILE A 384 -41.24 10.24 32.59
CA ILE A 384 -41.37 11.69 32.47
C ILE A 384 -42.64 12.06 31.72
N GLY A 385 -42.93 11.39 30.61
CA GLY A 385 -44.12 11.67 29.82
C GLY A 385 -45.42 11.34 30.53
N LEU A 386 -45.46 10.25 31.28
CA LEU A 386 -46.63 9.89 32.09
C LEU A 386 -46.83 10.87 33.26
N LEU A 387 -45.76 11.30 33.93
CA LEU A 387 -45.85 12.31 34.98
C LEU A 387 -46.32 13.66 34.42
N LEU A 388 -45.78 14.07 33.28
CA LEU A 388 -46.19 15.30 32.60
C LEU A 388 -47.66 15.22 32.15
N ASP A 389 -48.07 14.11 31.55
CA ASP A 389 -49.46 13.89 31.13
C ASP A 389 -50.42 13.90 32.33
N THR A 390 -50.11 13.14 33.37
CA THR A 390 -51.02 12.92 34.50
C THR A 390 -51.10 14.12 35.45
N LEU A 391 -49.98 14.78 35.74
CA LEU A 391 -49.92 15.86 36.73
C LEU A 391 -50.09 17.25 36.12
N ILE A 392 -49.61 17.47 34.89
CA ILE A 392 -49.64 18.81 34.28
C ILE A 392 -50.78 18.88 33.27
N VAL A 393 -50.76 18.00 32.28
CA VAL A 393 -51.67 18.12 31.14
C VAL A 393 -53.11 17.81 31.57
N ARG A 394 -53.32 16.68 32.24
CA ARG A 394 -54.65 16.24 32.68
C ARG A 394 -55.21 17.02 33.85
N SER A 395 -54.39 17.37 34.84
CA SER A 395 -54.88 18.08 36.03
C SER A 395 -55.06 19.59 35.79
N PHE A 396 -54.30 20.19 34.87
CA PHE A 396 -54.36 21.64 34.63
C PHE A 396 -54.77 22.00 33.21
N ILE A 397 -54.06 21.51 32.18
CA ILE A 397 -54.26 21.97 30.79
C ILE A 397 -55.64 21.55 30.27
N VAL A 398 -56.03 20.29 30.42
CA VAL A 398 -57.31 19.76 29.92
C VAL A 398 -58.50 20.49 30.58
N PRO A 399 -58.60 20.60 31.93
CA PRO A 399 -59.66 21.38 32.57
C PRO A 399 -59.68 22.85 32.16
N ALA A 400 -58.50 23.48 32.00
CA ALA A 400 -58.41 24.86 31.55
C ALA A 400 -58.92 25.05 30.11
N LEU A 401 -58.56 24.15 29.19
CA LEU A 401 -59.02 24.17 27.80
C LEU A 401 -60.53 23.90 27.70
N VAL A 402 -61.05 22.93 28.47
CA VAL A 402 -62.49 22.67 28.54
C VAL A 402 -63.25 23.90 29.06
N ARG A 403 -62.72 24.57 30.09
CA ARG A 403 -63.32 25.80 30.64
C ARG A 403 -63.27 26.97 29.66
N LEU A 404 -62.16 27.15 28.95
CA LEU A 404 -61.97 28.23 27.97
C LEU A 404 -62.87 28.04 26.75
N LEU A 405 -62.99 26.82 26.24
CA LEU A 405 -63.80 26.49 25.07
C LEU A 405 -65.29 26.37 25.41
N GLY A 406 -65.65 26.07 26.66
CA GLY A 406 -67.03 26.11 27.16
C GLY A 406 -68.00 25.26 26.32
N THR A 407 -69.02 25.89 25.76
CA THR A 407 -70.02 25.22 24.90
C THR A 407 -69.47 24.86 23.50
N TRP A 408 -68.40 25.52 23.06
CA TRP A 408 -67.73 25.25 21.78
C TRP A 408 -66.97 23.91 21.81
N PHE A 409 -66.53 23.48 22.99
CA PHE A 409 -65.89 22.18 23.19
C PHE A 409 -66.78 21.00 22.76
N TRP A 410 -68.10 21.16 22.85
CA TRP A 410 -69.08 20.12 22.54
C TRP A 410 -69.70 20.24 21.15
N TRP A 411 -69.32 21.26 20.37
CA TRP A 411 -69.90 21.51 19.05
C TRP A 411 -69.71 20.29 18.12
N PRO A 412 -70.78 19.73 17.50
CA PRO A 412 -72.13 20.29 17.28
C PRO A 412 -73.19 19.99 18.35
N THR A 413 -72.88 19.17 19.35
CA THR A 413 -73.80 18.78 20.41
C THR A 413 -74.00 19.97 21.37
N ARG A 414 -75.22 20.51 21.43
CA ARG A 414 -75.53 21.66 22.30
C ARG A 414 -75.66 21.21 23.76
N VAL A 415 -74.62 21.43 24.54
CA VAL A 415 -74.64 21.23 26.00
C VAL A 415 -75.03 22.54 26.70
N LEU A 416 -75.93 22.47 27.70
CA LEU A 416 -76.37 23.62 28.46
C LEU A 416 -75.25 24.12 29.39
N ALA A 417 -74.90 25.40 29.28
CA ALA A 417 -73.88 26.01 30.14
C ALA A 417 -74.30 26.16 31.62
N ARG A 418 -75.62 26.04 31.91
CA ARG A 418 -76.20 26.09 33.25
C ARG A 418 -77.24 24.99 33.43
N PRO A 419 -77.37 24.39 34.63
CA PRO A 419 -78.40 23.39 34.90
C PRO A 419 -79.79 23.97 34.66
N ARG A 420 -80.72 23.11 34.20
CA ARG A 420 -82.13 23.49 34.03
C ARG A 420 -82.66 23.89 35.41
N ARG A 421 -83.12 25.13 35.57
CA ARG A 421 -83.81 25.55 36.80
C ARG A 421 -85.08 24.70 36.90
N GLU A 422 -85.13 23.78 37.85
CA GLU A 422 -86.40 23.15 38.21
C GLU A 422 -87.33 24.24 38.76
N PRO A 423 -88.57 24.36 38.25
CA PRO A 423 -89.55 25.23 38.87
C PRO A 423 -89.82 24.70 40.27
N VAL A 424 -89.58 25.55 41.28
CA VAL A 424 -89.94 25.29 42.67
C VAL A 424 -91.43 24.95 42.69
N ARG A 425 -91.77 23.68 42.99
CA ARG A 425 -93.15 23.29 43.29
C ARG A 425 -93.50 23.95 44.63
N SER A 426 -94.32 24.99 44.56
CA SER A 426 -94.94 25.68 45.69
C SER A 426 -95.93 24.79 46.43
#